data_AF-A0A0F9V383-F1
#
_entry.id   AF-A0A0F9V383-F1
#
_cell.length_a   1.000
_cell.length_b   1.000
_cell.length_c   1.000
_cell.angle_alpha   90.00
_cell.angle_beta   90.00
_cell.angle_gamma   90.00
#
_symmetry.space_group_name_H-M   'P 1'
#
loop_
_entity.id
_entity.type
_entity.pdbx_description
1 polymer ?
#
loop_
_entity_poly.entity_id
_entity_poly.type
_entity_poly.pdbx_seq_one_letter_code
_entity_poly.pdbx_strand_id
1 'polypeptide(L)' 'MTDEQKAAYVVAASVEAFAEIQGMITTNKEREADGKALAYDEEAFSKIAYKHGIDNNSMIILFHGH' A
#
# COMPACT_ATOMS: atom_id res chain seq x y z
N MET A 1 12.06 6.66 18.10
CA MET A 1 12.12 7.46 16.85
C MET A 1 11.81 8.89 17.18
N THR A 2 12.55 9.85 16.61
CA THR A 2 12.14 11.26 16.60
C THR A 2 10.93 11.45 15.70
N ASP A 3 10.23 12.58 15.80
CA ASP A 3 9.06 12.84 14.97
C ASP A 3 9.42 12.93 13.47
N GLU A 4 10.62 13.43 13.14
CA GLU A 4 11.15 13.43 11.77
C GLU A 4 11.37 12.00 11.26
N GLN A 5 11.87 11.10 12.10
CA GLN A 5 12.06 9.69 11.73
C GLN A 5 10.71 8.99 11.51
N LYS A 6 9.71 9.27 12.36
CA LYS A 6 8.36 8.74 12.19
C LYS A 6 7.75 9.22 10.87
N ALA A 7 7.83 10.52 10.59
CA ALA A 7 7.35 11.11 9.34
C ALA A 7 8.05 10.51 8.11
N ALA A 8 9.38 10.37 8.15
CA ALA A 8 10.15 9.75 7.07
C ALA A 8 9.73 8.30 6.80
N TYR A 9 9.45 7.53 7.87
CA TYR A 9 8.92 6.17 7.75
C TYR A 9 7.56 6.16 7.04
N VAL A 10 6.62 7.02 7.45
CA VAL A 10 5.28 7.08 6.83
C VAL A 10 5.38 7.39 5.33
N VAL A 11 6.23 8.36 4.98
CA VAL A 11 6.43 8.76 3.58
C VAL A 11 7.03 7.61 2.78
N ALA A 12 8.07 6.96 3.28
CA ALA A 12 8.69 5.82 2.59
C ALA A 12 7.68 4.68 2.36
N ALA A 13 6.97 4.26 3.41
CA ALA A 13 5.96 3.19 3.32
C ALA A 13 4.80 3.55 2.36
N SER A 14 4.39 4.84 2.35
CA SER A 14 3.36 5.33 1.42
C SER A 14 3.84 5.30 -0.04
N VAL A 15 5.11 5.63 -0.30
CA VAL A 15 5.70 5.58 -1.65
C VAL A 15 5.80 4.14 -2.15
N GLU A 16 6.22 3.20 -1.29
CA GLU A 16 6.27 1.78 -1.64
C GLU A 16 4.88 1.22 -1.95
N ALA A 17 3.90 1.51 -1.09
CA ALA A 17 2.49 1.14 -1.31
C ALA A 17 1.96 1.71 -2.64
N PHE A 18 2.25 2.98 -2.93
CA PHE A 18 1.83 3.62 -4.17
C PHE A 18 2.44 2.96 -5.40
N ALA A 19 3.75 2.65 -5.37
CA ALA A 19 4.42 1.99 -6.48
C ALA A 19 3.80 0.60 -6.77
N GLU A 20 3.47 -0.16 -5.72
CA GLU A 20 2.82 -1.46 -5.87
C GLU A 20 1.41 -1.32 -6.47
N ILE A 21 0.62 -0.35 -6.01
CA ILE A 21 -0.72 -0.05 -6.56
C ILE A 21 -0.63 0.32 -8.04
N GLN A 22 0.35 1.13 -8.46
CA GLN A 22 0.53 1.45 -9.88
C GLN A 22 0.87 0.21 -10.71
N GLY A 23 1.68 -0.71 -10.17
CA GLY A 23 1.93 -2.01 -10.78
C GLY A 23 0.65 -2.82 -10.96
N MET A 24 -0.17 -2.94 -9.92
CA MET A 24 -1.45 -3.66 -9.96
C MET A 24 -2.42 -3.06 -10.99
N ILE A 25 -2.54 -1.72 -11.02
CA ILE A 25 -3.37 -1.01 -12.01
C ILE A 25 -2.87 -1.31 -13.43
N THR A 26 -1.56 -1.25 -13.65
CA THR A 26 -0.95 -1.49 -14.95
C THR A 26 -1.23 -2.92 -15.42
N THR A 27 -1.00 -3.92 -14.56
CA THR A 27 -1.31 -5.32 -14.87
C THR A 27 -2.79 -5.53 -15.18
N ASN A 28 -3.70 -4.90 -14.43
CA ASN A 28 -5.13 -5.00 -14.73
C ASN A 28 -5.48 -4.39 -16.08
N LYS A 29 -4.92 -3.22 -16.43
CA LYS A 29 -5.11 -2.58 -17.74
C LYS A 29 -4.58 -3.44 -18.89
N GLU A 30 -3.40 -4.03 -18.74
CA GLU A 30 -2.83 -4.95 -19.74
C GLU A 30 -3.73 -6.18 -19.94
N ARG A 31 -4.23 -6.76 -18.84
CA ARG A 31 -5.12 -7.92 -18.89
C ARG A 31 -6.47 -7.58 -19.50
N GLU A 32 -7.04 -6.43 -19.17
CA GLU A 32 -8.27 -5.93 -19.77
C GLU A 32 -8.11 -5.72 -21.28
N ALA A 33 -6.99 -5.13 -21.72
CA ALA A 33 -6.66 -4.98 -23.14
C ALA A 33 -6.54 -6.33 -23.88
N ASP A 34 -6.06 -7.37 -23.19
CA ASP A 34 -5.98 -8.74 -23.68
C ASP A 34 -7.31 -9.52 -23.59
N GLY A 35 -8.40 -8.90 -23.09
CA GLY A 35 -9.68 -9.58 -22.86
C GLY A 35 -9.65 -10.64 -21.75
N LYS A 36 -8.66 -10.57 -20.85
CA LYS A 36 -8.49 -11.46 -19.70
C LYS A 36 -9.22 -10.90 -18.48
N ALA A 37 -9.62 -11.79 -17.57
CA ALA A 37 -10.10 -11.39 -16.26
C ALA A 37 -9.03 -10.60 -15.48
N LEU A 38 -9.45 -9.61 -14.70
CA LEU A 38 -8.59 -8.81 -13.83
C LEU A 38 -7.76 -9.71 -12.90
N ALA A 39 -6.51 -9.34 -12.66
CA ALA A 39 -5.65 -10.05 -11.73
C ALA A 39 -5.89 -9.62 -10.28
N TYR A 40 -6.25 -8.35 -10.09
CA TYR A 40 -6.41 -7.74 -8.77
C TYR A 40 -7.79 -7.11 -8.65
N ASP A 41 -8.50 -7.42 -7.58
CA ASP A 41 -9.80 -6.86 -7.23
C ASP A 41 -9.65 -5.81 -6.11
N GLU A 42 -10.78 -5.23 -5.68
CA GLU A 42 -10.81 -4.21 -4.63
C GLU A 42 -10.22 -4.71 -3.29
N GLU A 43 -10.37 -6.00 -2.99
CA GLU A 43 -9.79 -6.60 -1.78
C GLU A 43 -8.26 -6.63 -1.87
N ALA A 44 -7.71 -6.98 -3.04
CA ALA A 44 -6.27 -6.94 -3.27
C ALA A 44 -5.70 -5.53 -3.08
N PHE A 45 -6.38 -4.48 -3.59
CA PHE A 45 -5.96 -3.09 -3.36
C PHE A 45 -6.03 -2.70 -1.89
N SER A 46 -7.09 -3.08 -1.19
CA SER A 46 -7.29 -2.76 0.23
C SER A 46 -6.21 -3.40 1.12
N LYS A 47 -5.70 -4.58 0.74
CA LYS A 47 -4.64 -5.28 1.49
C LYS A 47 -3.28 -4.58 1.44
N ILE A 48 -3.04 -3.68 0.49
CA ILE A 48 -1.76 -2.96 0.38
C ILE A 48 -1.50 -2.11 1.62
N ALA A 49 -2.51 -1.44 2.16
CA ALA A 49 -2.33 -0.60 3.35
C ALA A 49 -1.85 -1.41 4.56
N TYR A 50 -2.42 -2.60 4.77
CA TYR A 50 -2.00 -3.52 5.83
C TYR A 50 -0.60 -4.08 5.59
N LYS A 51 -0.29 -4.47 4.34
CA LYS A 51 1.04 -5.01 3.97
C LYS A 51 2.17 -4.02 4.26
N HIS A 52 1.93 -2.74 4.01
CA HIS A 52 2.91 -1.67 4.21
C HIS A 52 2.83 -1.02 5.60
N GLY A 53 1.96 -1.51 6.49
CA GLY A 53 1.83 -1.01 7.86
C GLY A 53 1.33 0.43 7.96
N ILE A 54 0.66 0.93 6.92
CA ILE A 54 0.12 2.30 6.86
C ILE A 54 -1.38 2.36 7.20
N ASP A 55 -1.99 1.23 7.57
CA ASP A 55 -3.33 1.23 8.15
C ASP A 55 -3.31 1.83 9.57
N ASN A 56 -4.46 2.36 10.00
CA ASN A 56 -4.57 3.11 11.25
C ASN A 56 -4.11 2.30 12.48
N ASN A 57 -4.42 1.00 12.52
CA ASN A 57 -4.04 0.17 13.66
C ASN A 57 -2.55 -0.09 13.69
N SER A 58 -1.94 -0.40 12.55
CA SER A 58 -0.48 -0.55 12.43
C SER A 58 0.25 0.73 12.87
N MET A 59 -0.25 1.89 12.46
CA MET A 59 0.33 3.19 12.80
C MET A 59 0.21 3.52 14.29
N ILE A 60 -0.94 3.22 14.91
CA ILE A 60 -1.12 3.37 16.37
C ILE A 60 -0.16 2.45 17.12
N ILE A 61 -0.05 1.17 16.73
CA ILE A 61 0.86 0.22 17.36
C ILE A 61 2.31 0.71 17.24
N LEU A 62 2.71 1.16 16.06
CA LEU A 62 4.10 1.56 15.78
C LEU A 62 4.52 2.85 16.51
N PHE A 63 3.61 3.83 16.64
CA PHE A 63 3.96 5.16 17.14
C PHE A 63 3.38 5.54 18.51
N HIS A 64 2.33 4.85 18.96
CA HIS A 64 1.66 5.09 20.24
C HIS A 64 1.57 3.83 21.13
N GLY A 65 1.98 2.67 20.64
CA GLY A 65 2.03 1.42 21.40
C GLY A 65 3.21 1.34 22.35
N HIS A 66 3.34 2.29 23.28
CA HIS A 66 4.21 2.22 24.47
C HIS A 66 3.61 3.00 25.63
#